data_AF-A0A914U7Q6-F1
#
_entry.id   AF-A0A914U7Q6-F1
#
_cell.length_a   1.000
_cell.length_b   1.000
_cell.length_c   1.000
_cell.angle_alpha   90.00
_cell.angle_beta   90.00
_cell.angle_gamma   90.00
#
_symmetry.space_group_name_H-M   'P 1'
#
loop_
_entity.id
_entity.type
_entity.pdbx_description
1 polymer ?
#
loop_
_entity_poly.entity_id
_entity_poly.type
_entity_poly.pdbx_seq_one_letter_code
_entity_poly.pdbx_strand_id
1 'polypeptide(L)'
;MPDFQPPLPRELEQVLPADAVEKLKSIHGDTSLGFKEKHEKIDQIMSSLPADVLDKIPPPPGFAQLPQDVQQKLKAINRNPNISWEEKQKQTKAVIEGLPPHLRHLLPPPMPLPPRFRSFA
;
A
#
# COMPACT_ATOMS: atom_id res chain seq x y z
N MET A 1 11.75 -18.69 10.25
CA MET A 1 11.26 -19.17 8.94
C MET A 1 11.68 -18.14 7.91
N PRO A 2 12.14 -18.53 6.71
CA PRO A 2 12.40 -17.53 5.68
C PRO A 2 11.07 -16.84 5.37
N ASP A 3 11.01 -15.53 5.57
CA ASP A 3 9.87 -14.71 5.19
C ASP A 3 9.61 -14.96 3.70
N PHE A 4 8.56 -15.71 3.38
CA PHE A 4 8.16 -15.98 2.01
C PHE A 4 7.62 -14.67 1.45
N GLN A 5 8.51 -13.91 0.84
CA GLN A 5 8.22 -12.62 0.27
C GLN A 5 7.72 -12.84 -1.16
N PRO A 6 6.43 -12.63 -1.43
CA PRO A 6 5.93 -12.77 -2.78
C PRO A 6 6.67 -11.77 -3.69
N PRO A 7 7.10 -12.19 -4.89
CA PRO A 7 7.71 -11.28 -5.85
C PRO A 7 6.74 -10.14 -6.16
N LEU A 8 7.28 -8.96 -6.45
CA LEU A 8 6.47 -7.83 -6.93
C LEU A 8 5.55 -8.31 -8.06
N PRO A 9 4.25 -8.02 -8.00
CA PRO A 9 3.33 -8.34 -9.08
C PRO A 9 3.88 -7.86 -10.42
N ARG A 10 3.86 -8.72 -11.43
CA ARG A 10 4.42 -8.42 -12.77
C ARG A 10 3.83 -7.14 -13.38
N GLU A 11 2.58 -6.84 -13.05
CA GLU A 11 1.87 -5.64 -13.46
C GLU A 11 2.50 -4.37 -12.87
N LEU A 12 2.92 -4.40 -11.60
CA LEU A 12 3.63 -3.29 -10.97
C LEU A 12 5.03 -3.12 -11.55
N GLU A 13 5.75 -4.20 -11.83
CA GLU A 13 7.10 -4.12 -12.44
C GLU A 13 7.08 -3.48 -13.84
N GLN A 14 5.99 -3.63 -14.60
CA GLN A 14 5.86 -3.01 -15.93
C GLN A 14 5.48 -1.53 -15.87
N VAL A 15 4.81 -1.10 -14.80
CA VAL A 15 4.33 0.26 -14.62
C VAL A 15 5.39 1.15 -13.96
N LEU A 16 6.11 0.60 -12.99
CA LEU A 16 7.10 1.32 -12.20
C LEU A 16 8.41 1.50 -12.99
N PRO A 17 9.09 2.65 -12.83
CA PRO A 17 10.42 2.84 -13.43
C PRO A 17 11.42 1.85 -12.85
N ALA A 18 12.40 1.43 -13.67
CA ALA A 18 13.39 0.41 -13.30
C ALA A 18 14.12 0.74 -11.98
N ASP A 19 14.47 2.01 -11.76
CA ASP A 19 15.09 2.50 -10.52
C ASP A 19 14.21 2.26 -9.28
N ALA A 20 12.90 2.50 -9.38
CA ALA A 20 11.97 2.23 -8.29
C ALA A 20 11.82 0.72 -8.05
N VAL A 21 11.76 -0.08 -9.12
CA VAL A 21 11.66 -1.55 -9.03
C VAL A 21 12.88 -2.14 -8.32
N GLU A 22 14.10 -1.71 -8.66
CA GLU A 22 15.32 -2.15 -7.96
C GLU A 22 15.32 -1.77 -6.48
N LYS A 23 14.91 -0.55 -6.15
CA LYS A 23 14.81 -0.10 -4.75
C LYS A 23 13.77 -0.90 -3.97
N LEU A 24 12.60 -1.15 -4.56
CA LEU A 24 11.56 -1.98 -3.96
C LEU A 24 12.06 -3.40 -3.70
N LYS A 25 12.72 -4.03 -4.69
CA LYS A 25 13.32 -5.37 -4.55
C LYS A 25 14.37 -5.41 -3.44
N SER A 26 15.21 -4.37 -3.36
CA SER A 26 16.24 -4.24 -2.32
C SER A 26 15.64 -4.12 -0.92
N ILE A 27 14.63 -3.25 -0.73
CA ILE A 27 13.95 -3.08 0.56
C ILE A 27 13.22 -4.35 0.97
N HIS A 28 12.61 -5.04 0.00
CA HIS A 28 11.94 -6.31 0.27
C HIS A 28 12.97 -7.35 0.74
N GLY A 29 14.03 -7.57 -0.04
CA GLY A 29 15.10 -8.53 0.26
C GLY A 29 15.95 -8.20 1.50
N ASP A 30 15.94 -6.96 1.99
CA ASP A 30 16.69 -6.57 3.18
C ASP A 30 16.07 -7.16 4.45
N THR A 31 16.67 -8.20 5.00
CA THR A 31 16.22 -8.85 6.25
C THR A 31 16.53 -8.03 7.51
N SER A 32 17.31 -6.96 7.38
CA SER A 32 17.71 -6.09 8.50
C SER A 32 16.62 -5.07 8.84
N LEU A 33 15.77 -4.71 7.88
CA LEU A 33 14.70 -3.73 8.07
C LEU A 33 13.45 -4.36 8.70
N GLY A 34 12.89 -3.67 9.69
CA GLY A 34 11.59 -4.03 10.25
C GLY A 34 10.46 -3.85 9.25
N PHE A 35 9.32 -4.53 9.47
CA PHE A 35 8.13 -4.42 8.61
C PHE A 35 7.71 -2.95 8.37
N LYS A 36 7.69 -2.14 9.44
CA LYS A 36 7.35 -0.71 9.37
C LYS A 36 8.34 0.08 8.52
N GLU A 37 9.64 -0.08 8.74
CA GLU A 37 10.67 0.61 7.96
C GLU A 37 10.63 0.23 6.47
N LYS A 38 10.36 -1.05 6.17
CA LYS A 38 10.18 -1.47 4.77
C LYS A 38 9.04 -0.71 4.12
N HIS A 39 7.88 -0.64 4.79
CA HIS A 39 6.71 0.04 4.25
C HIS A 39 6.91 1.54 4.14
N GLU A 40 7.62 2.16 5.08
CA GLU A 40 7.94 3.58 5.03
C GLU A 40 8.88 3.92 3.87
N LYS A 41 9.94 3.12 3.65
CA LYS A 41 10.84 3.30 2.50
C LYS A 41 10.11 3.05 1.18
N ILE A 42 9.24 2.04 1.12
CA ILE A 42 8.38 1.78 -0.04
C ILE A 42 7.47 2.98 -0.30
N ASP A 43 6.81 3.52 0.72
CA ASP A 43 5.93 4.69 0.61
C ASP A 43 6.67 5.94 0.15
N GLN A 44 7.90 6.16 0.61
CA GLN A 44 8.75 7.25 0.13
C GLN A 44 9.08 7.12 -1.35
N ILE A 45 9.46 5.92 -1.81
CA ILE A 45 9.69 5.65 -3.24
C ILE A 45 8.42 5.97 -4.02
N MET A 46 7.28 5.42 -3.60
CA MET A 46 6.00 5.61 -4.29
C MET A 46 5.55 7.08 -4.29
N SER A 47 5.74 7.81 -3.20
CA SER A 47 5.39 9.24 -3.10
C SER A 47 6.30 10.13 -3.94
N SER A 48 7.52 9.68 -4.26
CA SER A 48 8.44 10.38 -5.17
C SER A 48 8.17 10.13 -6.66
N LEU A 49 7.28 9.17 -6.99
CA LEU A 49 6.96 8.86 -8.37
C LEU A 49 6.10 9.95 -9.02
N PRO A 50 6.25 10.20 -10.33
CA PRO A 50 5.36 11.08 -11.07
C PRO A 50 3.90 10.62 -11.02
N ALA A 51 2.97 11.57 -11.07
CA ALA A 51 1.54 11.28 -11.10
C ALA A 51 1.16 10.33 -12.25
N ASP A 52 1.79 10.48 -13.43
CA ASP A 52 1.57 9.60 -14.59
C ASP A 52 1.91 8.13 -14.32
N VAL A 53 2.90 7.87 -13.47
CA VAL A 53 3.26 6.51 -13.05
C VAL A 53 2.23 6.01 -12.03
N LEU A 54 1.88 6.85 -11.05
CA LEU A 54 0.89 6.51 -10.02
C LEU A 54 -0.52 6.25 -10.58
N ASP A 55 -0.89 6.89 -11.69
CA ASP A 55 -2.17 6.67 -12.38
C ASP A 55 -2.20 5.35 -13.18
N LYS A 56 -1.03 4.84 -13.58
CA LYS A 56 -0.91 3.54 -14.25
C LYS A 56 -0.94 2.36 -13.27
N ILE A 57 -0.77 2.60 -11.98
CA ILE A 57 -0.81 1.55 -10.96
C ILE A 57 -2.23 0.99 -10.90
N PRO A 58 -2.43 -0.32 -11.13
CA PRO A 58 -3.75 -0.91 -11.05
C PRO A 58 -4.28 -0.76 -9.62
N PRO A 59 -5.54 -0.32 -9.46
CA PRO A 59 -6.15 -0.23 -8.13
C PRO A 59 -6.33 -1.64 -7.55
N PRO A 60 -6.41 -1.78 -6.20
CA PRO A 60 -6.57 -3.08 -5.58
C PRO A 60 -7.90 -3.75 -5.99
N PRO A 61 -8.00 -5.09 -5.91
CA PRO A 61 -9.24 -5.81 -6.21
C PRO A 61 -10.44 -5.23 -5.44
N GLY A 62 -11.57 -5.08 -6.15
CA GLY A 62 -12.81 -4.52 -5.59
C GLY A 62 -12.81 -3.00 -5.34
N PHE A 63 -11.68 -2.31 -5.48
CA PHE A 63 -11.61 -0.85 -5.37
C PHE A 63 -12.52 -0.14 -6.38
N ALA A 64 -12.56 -0.62 -7.62
CA ALA A 64 -13.40 -0.05 -8.68
C ALA A 64 -14.91 -0.19 -8.39
N GLN A 65 -15.30 -1.07 -7.46
CA GLN A 65 -16.69 -1.27 -7.04
C GLN A 65 -17.10 -0.33 -5.90
N LEU A 66 -16.16 0.41 -5.32
CA LEU A 66 -16.47 1.43 -4.33
C LEU A 66 -17.16 2.64 -5.00
N PRO A 67 -17.99 3.39 -4.26
CA PRO A 67 -18.49 4.68 -4.71
C PRO A 67 -17.35 5.62 -5.14
N GLN A 68 -17.57 6.43 -6.17
CA GLN A 68 -16.54 7.28 -6.77
C GLN A 68 -15.94 8.28 -5.75
N ASP A 69 -16.75 8.80 -4.83
CA ASP A 69 -16.29 9.70 -3.77
C ASP A 69 -15.34 8.99 -2.80
N VAL A 70 -15.60 7.72 -2.47
CA VAL A 70 -14.73 6.89 -1.64
C VAL A 70 -13.42 6.60 -2.38
N GLN A 71 -13.49 6.25 -3.66
CA GLN A 71 -12.30 6.03 -4.48
C GLN A 71 -11.41 7.27 -4.52
N GLN A 72 -11.99 8.46 -4.72
CA GLN A 72 -11.24 9.72 -4.75
C GLN A 72 -10.62 10.05 -3.38
N LYS A 73 -11.33 9.85 -2.28
CA LYS A 73 -10.79 10.03 -0.91
C LYS A 73 -9.57 9.13 -0.66
N LEU A 74 -9.69 7.84 -0.99
CA LEU A 74 -8.59 6.89 -0.81
C LEU A 74 -7.39 7.22 -1.70
N LYS A 75 -7.62 7.61 -2.97
CA LYS A 75 -6.54 8.08 -3.85
C LYS A 75 -5.86 9.33 -3.31
N ALA A 76 -6.62 10.30 -2.79
CA ALA A 76 -6.06 11.53 -2.23
C ALA A 76 -5.18 11.27 -1.01
N ILE A 77 -5.61 10.37 -0.10
CA ILE A 77 -4.79 9.95 1.05
C ILE A 77 -3.50 9.31 0.57
N ASN A 78 -3.58 8.35 -0.37
CA ASN A 78 -2.41 7.62 -0.84
C ASN A 78 -1.39 8.51 -1.59
N ARG A 79 -1.88 9.51 -2.34
CA ARG A 79 -1.07 10.46 -3.10
C ARG A 79 -0.55 11.64 -2.29
N ASN A 80 -0.95 11.80 -1.03
CA ASN A 80 -0.53 12.94 -0.23
C ASN A 80 0.94 12.79 0.21
N PRO A 81 1.87 13.62 -0.28
CA PRO A 81 3.28 13.51 0.08
C PRO A 81 3.58 14.10 1.47
N ASN A 82 2.63 14.81 2.08
CA ASN A 82 2.83 15.55 3.33
C ASN A 82 2.54 14.72 4.59
N ILE A 83 2.12 13.47 4.44
CA ILE A 83 1.76 12.59 5.57
C ILE A 83 2.54 11.29 5.51
N SER A 84 2.91 10.75 6.67
CA SER A 84 3.66 9.50 6.77
C SER A 84 2.80 8.31 6.34
N TRP A 85 3.46 7.19 6.01
CA TRP A 85 2.77 5.93 5.72
C TRP A 85 1.78 5.53 6.82
N GLU A 86 2.17 5.67 8.09
CA GLU A 86 1.31 5.31 9.23
C GLU A 86 0.05 6.18 9.29
N GLU A 87 0.19 7.48 9.01
CA GLU A 87 -0.93 8.40 8.94
C GLU A 87 -1.83 8.09 7.73
N LYS A 88 -1.26 7.76 6.57
CA LYS A 88 -2.01 7.28 5.40
C LYS A 88 -2.81 6.02 5.72
N GLN A 89 -2.21 5.06 6.42
CA GLN A 89 -2.89 3.82 6.84
C GLN A 89 -4.02 4.12 7.81
N LYS A 90 -3.79 5.00 8.80
CA LYS A 90 -4.81 5.40 9.77
C LYS A 90 -6.01 6.07 9.10
N GLN A 91 -5.76 6.99 8.17
CA GLN A 91 -6.83 7.67 7.43
C GLN A 91 -7.56 6.72 6.48
N THR A 92 -6.82 5.86 5.76
CA THR A 92 -7.40 4.82 4.89
C THR A 92 -8.29 3.88 5.68
N LYS A 93 -7.82 3.40 6.84
CA LYS A 93 -8.57 2.55 7.75
C LYS A 93 -9.84 3.25 8.24
N ALA A 94 -9.76 4.52 8.64
CA ALA A 94 -10.93 5.28 9.08
C ALA A 94 -11.99 5.42 7.96
N VAL A 95 -11.56 5.63 6.71
CA VAL A 95 -12.47 5.64 5.56
C VAL A 95 -13.15 4.29 5.39
N ILE A 96 -12.39 3.19 5.42
CA ILE A 96 -12.91 1.82 5.24
C ILE A 96 -13.85 1.42 6.38
N GLU A 97 -13.49 1.72 7.63
CA GLU A 97 -14.34 1.48 8.81
C GLU A 97 -15.60 2.34 8.84
N GLY A 98 -15.62 3.45 8.09
CA GLY A 98 -16.81 4.27 7.86
C GLY A 98 -17.75 3.72 6.79
N LEU A 99 -17.30 2.77 5.94
CA LEU A 99 -18.12 2.24 4.85
C LEU A 99 -19.24 1.31 5.35
N PRO A 100 -20.37 1.21 4.64
CA PRO A 100 -21.33 0.13 4.83
C PRO A 100 -20.67 -1.27 4.75
N PRO A 101 -21.13 -2.27 5.53
CA PRO A 101 -20.53 -3.60 5.55
C PRO A 101 -20.39 -4.25 4.17
N HIS A 102 -21.42 -4.15 3.33
CA HIS A 102 -21.42 -4.71 1.98
C HIS A 102 -20.32 -4.13 1.07
N LEU A 103 -19.89 -2.88 1.30
CA LEU A 103 -18.77 -2.27 0.57
C LEU A 103 -17.41 -2.66 1.17
N ARG A 104 -17.32 -2.87 2.48
CA ARG A 104 -16.08 -3.34 3.12
C ARG A 104 -15.67 -4.72 2.62
N HIS A 105 -16.64 -5.60 2.41
CA HIS A 105 -16.39 -6.96 1.89
C HIS A 105 -15.83 -6.99 0.47
N LEU A 106 -15.91 -5.89 -0.28
CA LEU A 106 -15.34 -5.77 -1.62
C LEU A 106 -13.82 -5.57 -1.57
N LEU A 107 -13.30 -5.01 -0.47
CA LEU A 107 -11.89 -4.73 -0.33
C LEU A 107 -11.12 -5.95 0.18
N PRO A 108 -9.85 -6.12 -0.24
CA PRO A 108 -9.01 -7.16 0.33
C PRO A 108 -8.93 -6.98 1.85
N PRO A 109 -8.86 -8.08 2.61
CA PRO A 109 -8.66 -7.99 4.05
C PRO A 109 -7.39 -7.18 4.33
N PRO A 110 -7.35 -6.40 5.43
CA PRO A 110 -6.13 -5.71 5.82
C PRO A 110 -5.00 -6.74 5.91
N MET A 111 -3.88 -6.42 5.26
CA MET A 111 -2.69 -7.27 5.26
C MET A 111 -2.37 -7.68 6.72
N PRO A 112 -2.25 -8.98 7.01
CA PRO A 112 -1.96 -9.42 8.36
C PRO A 112 -0.61 -8.84 8.77
N LEU A 113 -0.60 -7.99 9.80
CA LEU A 113 0.63 -7.55 10.44
C LEU A 113 1.39 -8.82 10.89
N PRO A 114 2.70 -8.92 10.61
CA PRO A 114 3.46 -10.10 11.02
C PRO A 114 3.32 -10.32 12.53
N PRO A 115 3.28 -11.58 12.99
CA PRO A 115 2.88 -11.95 14.35
C PRO A 115 3.71 -11.30 15.47
N ARG A 116 4.91 -10.76 15.16
CA ARG A 116 5.69 -9.93 16.08
C ARG A 116 5.04 -8.60 16.49
N PHE A 117 3.97 -8.18 15.81
CA PHE A 117 3.19 -6.99 16.12
C PHE A 117 1.77 -7.32 16.61
N ARG A 118 1.47 -8.60 16.92
CA ARG A 118 0.18 -9.00 17.54
C ARG A 118 0.11 -8.74 19.04
N SER A 119 1.19 -8.30 19.68
CA SER A 119 1.19 -7.95 21.10
C SER A 119 0.80 -6.49 21.24
N PHE A 120 -0.49 -6.22 21.42
CA PHE A 120 -1.14 -5.02 22.01
C PHE A 120 -2.53 -4.88 21.36
N ALA A 121 -3.40 -5.85 21.63
CA ALA A 121 -4.84 -5.71 21.57
C ALA A 121 -5.41 -6.51 22.74
#